data_AF-A0A7W1H115-F1
#
_entry.id   AF-A0A7W1H115-F1
#
_cell.length_a   1.000
_cell.length_b   1.000
_cell.length_c   1.000
_cell.angle_alpha   90.00
_cell.angle_beta   90.00
_cell.angle_gamma   90.00
#
_symmetry.space_group_name_H-M   'P 1'
#
loop_
_entity.id
_entity.type
_entity.pdbx_description
1 polymer ?
#
loop_
_entity_poly.entity_id
_entity_poly.type
_entity_poly.pdbx_seq_one_letter_code
_entity_poly.pdbx_strand_id
1 'polypeptide(L)'
;MRSIAMNVLVVLLAALAATVLGVAWYSQTLFSKVWSKAHTYTEEKMGTQAEPSANRAHLITIVCYLIMALMFSLLIGYIGVTTVLGGMWLGFILWLGFAFTTGLTRSLFSERTVSSFLIDASYQLVYLLIMGALLAGWR
;
A
#
# COMPACT_ATOMS: atom_id res chain seq x y z
N MET A 1 15.85 -27.20 -5.12
CA MET A 1 15.28 -25.85 -4.95
C MET A 1 14.58 -25.46 -6.23
N ARG A 2 13.27 -25.16 -6.20
CA ARG A 2 12.53 -24.68 -7.37
C ARG A 2 13.12 -23.32 -7.75
N SER A 3 13.57 -23.13 -8.99
CA SER A 3 14.07 -21.83 -9.44
C SER A 3 12.88 -20.85 -9.44
N ILE A 4 12.88 -19.88 -8.52
CA ILE A 4 11.87 -18.82 -8.50
C ILE A 4 12.20 -17.88 -9.66
N ALA A 5 11.61 -18.12 -10.83
CA ALA A 5 11.64 -17.15 -11.91
C ALA A 5 10.84 -15.92 -11.46
N MET A 6 11.55 -14.80 -11.28
CA MET A 6 10.95 -13.54 -10.87
C MET A 6 10.94 -12.59 -12.06
N ASN A 7 9.75 -12.15 -12.44
CA ASN A 7 9.61 -11.13 -13.47
C ASN A 7 9.81 -9.74 -12.85
N VAL A 8 11.04 -9.22 -12.97
CA VAL A 8 11.41 -7.90 -12.42
C VAL A 8 10.52 -6.78 -12.96
N LEU A 9 10.10 -6.87 -14.23
CA LEU A 9 9.20 -5.87 -14.83
C LEU A 9 7.85 -5.84 -14.11
N VAL A 10 7.29 -7.00 -13.75
CA VAL A 10 6.00 -7.09 -13.05
C VAL A 10 6.13 -6.57 -11.60
N VAL A 11 7.28 -6.77 -10.96
CA VAL A 11 7.57 -6.19 -9.63
C VAL A 11 7.56 -4.65 -9.71
N LEU A 12 8.19 -4.07 -10.72
CA LEU A 12 8.18 -2.62 -10.94
C LEU A 12 6.76 -2.10 -11.23
N LEU A 13 6.00 -2.81 -12.06
CA LEU A 13 4.60 -2.46 -12.36
C LEU A 13 3.69 -2.54 -11.14
N ALA A 14 3.88 -3.54 -10.28
CA ALA A 14 3.14 -3.69 -9.03
C ALA A 14 3.42 -2.54 -8.06
N ALA A 15 4.68 -2.14 -7.91
CA ALA A 15 5.06 -0.98 -7.10
C ALA A 15 4.49 0.32 -7.67
N LEU A 16 4.59 0.52 -9.00
CA LEU A 16 4.04 1.68 -9.69
C LEU A 16 2.52 1.78 -9.50
N ALA A 17 1.81 0.65 -9.62
CA ALA A 17 0.36 0.62 -9.42
C ALA A 17 -0.04 1.09 -8.01
N ALA A 18 0.71 0.70 -6.97
CA ALA A 18 0.47 1.16 -5.60
C ALA A 18 0.75 2.67 -5.43
N THR A 19 1.81 3.19 -6.07
CA THR A 19 2.12 4.62 -6.08
C THR A 19 1.02 5.43 -6.76
N VAL A 20 0.59 5.02 -7.96
CA VAL A 20 -0.49 5.69 -8.72
C VAL A 20 -1.80 5.64 -7.94
N LEU A 21 -2.11 4.50 -7.31
CA LEU A 21 -3.27 4.38 -6.43
C LEU A 21 -3.18 5.39 -5.27
N GLY A 22 -2.00 5.59 -4.67
CA GLY A 22 -1.82 6.56 -3.59
C GLY A 22 -2.14 8.00 -4.03
N VAL A 23 -1.65 8.40 -5.20
CA VAL A 23 -1.94 9.71 -5.79
C VAL A 23 -3.45 9.88 -6.02
N ALA A 24 -4.12 8.83 -6.52
CA ALA A 24 -5.56 8.86 -6.74
C ALA A 24 -6.34 8.88 -5.40
N TRP A 25 -5.99 8.02 -4.44
CA TRP A 25 -6.73 7.82 -3.18
C TRP A 25 -6.77 9.08 -2.31
N TYR A 26 -5.63 9.78 -2.21
CA TYR A 26 -5.47 11.00 -1.43
C TYR A 26 -5.64 12.28 -2.27
N SER A 27 -6.20 12.18 -3.47
CA SER A 27 -6.54 13.34 -4.30
C SER A 27 -7.72 14.14 -3.72
N GLN A 28 -7.91 15.38 -4.23
CA GLN A 28 -9.03 16.26 -3.86
C GLN A 28 -10.41 15.64 -4.12
N THR A 29 -10.50 14.64 -5.00
CA THR A 29 -11.76 14.03 -5.45
C THR A 29 -12.20 12.83 -4.63
N LEU A 30 -11.29 12.17 -3.89
CA LEU A 30 -11.60 10.95 -3.13
C LEU A 30 -11.61 11.20 -1.62
N PHE A 31 -10.48 10.97 -0.93
CA PHE A 31 -10.46 10.93 0.54
C PHE A 31 -9.66 12.05 1.21
N SER A 32 -9.02 12.96 0.46
CA SER A 32 -8.20 14.04 1.02
C SER A 32 -8.92 14.88 2.09
N LYS A 33 -10.17 15.29 1.85
CA LYS A 33 -10.94 16.13 2.80
C LYS A 33 -11.28 15.43 4.10
N VAL A 34 -11.58 14.14 4.04
CA VAL A 34 -11.89 13.34 5.24
C VAL A 34 -10.61 13.02 5.99
N TRP A 35 -9.56 12.65 5.25
CA TRP A 35 -8.24 12.37 5.80
C TRP A 35 -7.61 13.60 6.46
N SER A 36 -7.75 14.78 5.84
CA SER A 36 -7.23 16.05 6.36
C SER A 36 -8.02 16.60 7.55
N LYS A 37 -9.32 16.35 7.66
CA LYS A 37 -10.09 16.69 8.88
C LYS A 37 -9.73 15.76 10.04
N ALA A 38 -9.39 14.51 9.73
CA ALA A 38 -9.10 13.48 10.72
C ALA A 38 -7.69 13.57 11.31
N HIS A 39 -6.75 14.15 10.57
CA HIS A 39 -5.46 14.55 11.09
C HIS A 39 -5.54 16.05 11.36
N THR A 40 -5.36 16.50 12.60
CA THR A 40 -5.47 17.89 13.06
C THR A 40 -4.46 18.87 12.43
N TYR A 41 -4.05 18.65 11.18
CA TYR A 41 -3.37 19.61 10.32
C TYR A 41 -4.39 20.70 10.00
N THR A 42 -4.41 21.75 10.81
CA THR A 42 -4.95 23.05 10.40
C THR A 42 -4.47 23.32 8.97
N GLU A 43 -5.39 23.64 8.06
CA GLU A 43 -5.14 23.85 6.63
C GLU A 43 -3.95 24.81 6.36
N GLU A 44 -3.59 25.63 7.35
CA GLU A 44 -2.40 26.47 7.44
C GLU A 44 -1.06 25.75 7.18
N LYS A 45 -0.91 24.46 7.48
CA LYS A 45 0.31 23.66 7.18
C LYS A 45 0.29 22.93 5.84
N MET A 46 -0.84 22.91 5.14
CA MET A 46 -0.94 22.29 3.80
C MET A 46 -0.67 23.30 2.67
N GLY A 47 -0.79 24.61 2.92
CA GLY A 47 -0.53 25.67 1.96
C GLY A 47 0.95 25.89 1.59
N THR A 48 1.89 25.26 2.30
CA THR A 48 3.35 25.47 2.13
C THR A 48 4.11 24.17 1.82
N GLN A 49 3.47 23.11 1.33
CA GLN A 49 4.10 21.80 1.08
C GLN A 49 4.94 21.72 -0.21
N ALA A 50 5.73 22.76 -0.50
CA ALA A 50 6.95 22.63 -1.31
C ALA A 50 8.17 22.43 -0.40
N GLU A 51 7.99 21.75 0.74
CA GLU A 51 9.07 21.45 1.67
C GLU A 51 9.89 20.24 1.17
N PRO A 52 11.23 20.26 1.22
CA PRO A 52 12.11 19.14 0.88
C PRO A 52 11.76 17.82 1.59
N SER A 53 11.02 17.89 2.71
CA SER A 53 10.52 16.76 3.48
C SER A 53 9.42 15.96 2.77
N ALA A 54 8.56 16.60 1.97
CA ALA A 54 7.48 15.93 1.23
C ALA A 54 8.04 15.07 0.08
N ASN A 55 8.99 15.61 -0.69
CA ASN A 55 9.67 14.86 -1.75
C ASN A 55 10.45 13.67 -1.18
N ARG A 56 11.10 13.84 -0.02
CA ARG A 56 11.79 12.74 0.68
C ARG A 56 10.80 11.65 1.10
N ALA A 57 9.66 12.01 1.67
CA ALA A 57 8.63 11.05 2.07
C ALA A 57 8.09 10.25 0.88
N HIS A 58 7.80 10.90 -0.26
CA HIS A 58 7.36 10.22 -1.47
C HIS A 58 8.40 9.23 -2.01
N LEU A 59 9.68 9.63 -2.06
CA LEU A 59 10.76 8.75 -2.49
C LEU A 59 10.89 7.51 -1.58
N ILE A 60 10.84 7.70 -0.26
CA ILE A 60 10.88 6.60 0.70
C ILE A 60 9.68 5.65 0.48
N THR A 61 8.48 6.19 0.27
CA THR A 61 7.28 5.39 0.02
C THR A 61 7.41 4.53 -1.24
N ILE A 62 7.95 5.08 -2.34
CA ILE A 62 8.20 4.31 -3.57
C ILE A 62 9.18 3.15 -3.30
N VAL A 63 10.26 3.41 -2.56
CA VAL A 63 11.22 2.37 -2.16
C VAL A 63 10.55 1.30 -1.30
N CYS A 64 9.69 1.68 -0.36
CA CYS A 64 8.91 0.73 0.44
C CYS A 64 7.99 -0.14 -0.42
N TYR A 65 7.33 0.42 -1.44
CA TYR A 65 6.49 -0.35 -2.35
C TYR A 65 7.28 -1.29 -3.25
N LEU A 66 8.49 -0.90 -3.67
CA LEU A 66 9.40 -1.79 -4.41
C LEU A 66 9.82 -2.98 -3.54
N ILE A 67 10.25 -2.73 -2.30
CA ILE A 67 10.62 -3.79 -1.35
C ILE A 67 9.41 -4.70 -1.08
N MET A 68 8.23 -4.12 -0.87
CA MET A 68 7.01 -4.88 -0.64
C MET A 68 6.65 -5.77 -1.83
N ALA A 69 6.66 -5.23 -3.06
CA ALA A 69 6.39 -5.99 -4.28
C ALA A 69 7.41 -7.13 -4.48
N LEU A 70 8.68 -6.89 -4.15
CA LEU A 70 9.72 -7.91 -4.18
C LEU A 70 9.43 -9.04 -3.19
N MET A 71 9.15 -8.72 -1.92
CA MET A 71 8.85 -9.72 -0.89
C MET A 71 7.58 -10.51 -1.22
N PHE A 72 6.56 -9.83 -1.71
CA PHE A 72 5.31 -10.47 -2.14
C PHE A 72 5.55 -11.42 -3.32
N SER A 73 6.36 -11.00 -4.32
CA SER A 73 6.74 -11.87 -5.44
C SER A 73 7.47 -13.13 -4.99
N LEU A 74 8.36 -13.03 -3.99
CA LEU A 74 9.03 -14.18 -3.40
C LEU A 74 8.02 -15.10 -2.70
N LEU A 75 7.12 -14.55 -1.87
CA LEU A 75 6.08 -15.33 -1.17
C LEU A 75 5.19 -16.10 -2.14
N ILE A 76 4.70 -15.45 -3.21
CA ILE A 76 3.92 -16.10 -4.27
C ILE A 76 4.72 -17.26 -4.88
N GLY A 77 6.02 -17.08 -5.13
CA GLY A 77 6.90 -18.10 -5.68
C GLY A 77 7.12 -19.30 -4.74
N TYR A 78 7.30 -19.04 -3.44
CA TYR A 78 7.47 -20.08 -2.43
C TYR A 78 6.20 -20.87 -2.16
N ILE A 79 5.05 -20.19 -2.05
CA ILE A 79 3.74 -20.81 -1.81
C ILE A 79 3.22 -21.48 -3.09
N GLY A 80 3.71 -21.08 -4.26
CA GLY A 80 3.31 -21.64 -5.54
C GLY A 80 1.97 -21.10 -6.04
N VAL A 81 1.66 -19.83 -5.73
CA VAL A 81 0.45 -19.16 -6.20
C VAL A 81 0.61 -18.78 -7.68
N THR A 82 -0.31 -19.22 -8.53
CA THR A 82 -0.24 -19.04 -10.01
C THR A 82 -1.50 -18.43 -10.60
N THR A 83 -2.48 -18.05 -9.78
CA THR A 83 -3.74 -17.46 -10.25
C THR A 83 -3.91 -16.05 -9.72
N VAL A 84 -4.54 -15.18 -10.52
CA VAL A 84 -4.87 -13.80 -10.12
C VAL A 84 -5.65 -13.78 -8.80
N LEU A 85 -6.70 -14.61 -8.70
CA LEU A 85 -7.51 -14.71 -7.49
C LEU A 85 -6.70 -15.22 -6.29
N GLY A 86 -5.79 -16.18 -6.49
CA GLY A 86 -4.90 -16.66 -5.44
C GLY A 86 -3.94 -15.57 -4.96
N GLY A 87 -3.43 -14.74 -5.87
CA GLY A 87 -2.59 -13.60 -5.53
C GLY A 87 -3.34 -12.54 -4.73
N MET A 88 -4.56 -12.21 -5.14
CA MET A 88 -5.46 -11.33 -4.38
C MET A 88 -5.75 -11.89 -2.99
N TRP A 89 -6.04 -13.18 -2.90
CA TRP A 89 -6.31 -13.85 -1.62
C TRP A 89 -5.10 -13.82 -0.69
N LEU A 90 -3.89 -14.06 -1.21
CA LEU A 90 -2.67 -13.90 -0.43
C LEU A 90 -2.48 -12.45 0.04
N GLY A 91 -2.79 -11.47 -0.81
CA GLY A 91 -2.77 -10.05 -0.44
C GLY A 91 -3.75 -9.72 0.68
N PHE A 92 -4.96 -10.27 0.63
CA PHE A 92 -5.95 -10.15 1.69
C PHE A 92 -5.47 -10.78 3.01
N ILE A 93 -4.86 -11.97 2.97
CA ILE A 93 -4.32 -12.63 4.17
C ILE A 93 -3.19 -11.80 4.78
N LEU A 94 -2.24 -11.32 3.95
CA LEU A 94 -1.15 -10.47 4.42
C LEU A 94 -1.66 -9.15 5.01
N TRP A 95 -2.70 -8.59 4.39
CA TRP A 95 -3.38 -7.42 4.91
C TRP A 95 -4.01 -7.71 6.28
N LEU A 96 -4.91 -8.67 6.36
CA LEU A 96 -5.69 -8.93 7.58
C LEU A 96 -4.80 -9.41 8.72
N GLY A 97 -3.87 -10.32 8.43
CA GLY A 97 -3.02 -10.95 9.44
C GLY A 97 -1.95 -10.01 10.02
N PHE A 98 -1.38 -9.12 9.20
CA PHE A 98 -0.27 -8.26 9.62
C PHE A 98 -0.61 -6.79 9.54
N ALA A 99 -0.97 -6.28 8.36
CA ALA A 99 -1.12 -4.84 8.18
C ALA A 99 -2.28 -4.25 9.00
N PHE A 100 -3.47 -4.84 8.88
CA PHE A 100 -4.68 -4.36 9.52
C PHE A 100 -4.58 -4.46 11.04
N THR A 101 -4.15 -5.61 11.57
CA THR A 101 -4.01 -5.84 13.01
C THR A 101 -2.95 -4.95 13.65
N THR A 102 -1.79 -4.78 13.01
CA THR A 102 -0.74 -3.86 13.51
C THR A 102 -1.16 -2.40 13.39
N GLY A 103 -1.85 -2.03 12.31
CA GLY A 103 -2.40 -0.70 12.13
C GLY A 103 -3.50 -0.37 13.14
N LEU A 104 -4.41 -1.33 13.40
CA LEU A 104 -5.53 -1.17 14.31
C LEU A 104 -5.03 -0.97 15.75
N THR A 105 -4.11 -1.82 16.21
CA THR A 105 -3.52 -1.67 17.54
C THR A 105 -2.82 -0.33 17.69
N ARG A 106 -2.03 0.10 16.69
CA ARG A 106 -1.44 1.45 16.68
C ARG A 106 -2.51 2.55 16.72
N SER A 107 -3.60 2.40 15.98
CA SER A 107 -4.67 3.40 15.94
C SER A 107 -5.37 3.54 17.28
N LEU A 108 -5.63 2.43 17.98
CA LEU A 108 -6.31 2.41 19.29
C LEU A 108 -5.53 3.15 20.38
N PHE A 109 -4.19 3.17 20.26
CA PHE A 109 -3.31 3.87 21.20
C PHE A 109 -2.80 5.22 20.67
N SER A 110 -3.45 5.77 19.64
CA SER A 110 -3.09 7.07 19.05
C SER A 110 -4.27 8.04 19.11
N GLU A 111 -4.00 9.34 18.94
CA GLU A 111 -5.06 10.35 18.82
C GLU A 111 -5.79 10.33 17.45
N ARG A 112 -5.50 9.35 16.60
CA ARG A 112 -6.11 9.25 15.27
C ARG A 112 -7.58 8.84 15.37
N THR A 113 -8.40 9.46 14.53
CA THR A 113 -9.81 9.07 14.41
C THR A 113 -9.93 7.71 13.71
N VAL A 114 -10.97 6.95 14.08
CA VAL A 114 -11.32 5.68 13.42
C VAL A 114 -11.50 5.87 11.91
N SER A 115 -12.04 7.01 11.47
CA SER A 115 -12.20 7.35 10.06
C SER A 115 -10.87 7.45 9.32
N SER A 116 -9.85 8.09 9.89
CA SER A 116 -8.50 8.12 9.27
C SER A 116 -7.92 6.72 9.18
N PHE A 117 -8.03 5.93 10.24
CA PHE A 117 -7.54 4.56 10.22
C PHE A 117 -8.21 3.73 9.12
N LEU A 118 -9.53 3.79 8.99
CA LEU A 118 -10.25 3.03 7.97
C LEU A 118 -9.86 3.47 6.55
N ILE A 119 -9.62 4.75 6.31
CA ILE A 119 -9.14 5.24 5.00
C ILE A 119 -7.77 4.65 4.68
N ASP A 120 -6.82 4.72 5.63
CA ASP A 120 -5.47 4.22 5.43
C ASP A 120 -5.44 2.68 5.30
N ALA A 121 -6.24 1.98 6.12
CA ALA A 121 -6.33 0.52 6.13
C ALA A 121 -7.00 -0.03 4.85
N SER A 122 -8.02 0.65 4.33
CA SER A 122 -8.69 0.26 3.08
C SER A 122 -7.85 0.58 1.86
N TYR A 123 -7.15 1.72 1.84
CA TYR A 123 -6.12 2.00 0.84
C TYR A 123 -5.09 0.86 0.78
N GLN A 124 -4.62 0.44 1.96
CA GLN A 124 -3.66 -0.63 2.07
C GLN A 124 -4.17 -1.98 1.57
N LEU A 125 -5.42 -2.30 1.87
CA LEU A 125 -6.05 -3.50 1.31
C LEU A 125 -6.03 -3.43 -0.22
N VAL A 126 -6.50 -2.33 -0.82
CA VAL A 126 -6.63 -2.21 -2.27
C VAL A 126 -5.29 -2.35 -2.98
N TYR A 127 -4.21 -1.69 -2.51
CA TYR A 127 -2.91 -1.87 -3.18
C TYR A 127 -2.37 -3.29 -3.01
N LEU A 128 -2.60 -3.98 -1.88
CA LEU A 128 -2.14 -5.35 -1.69
C LEU A 128 -2.89 -6.33 -2.59
N LEU A 129 -4.20 -6.11 -2.80
CA LEU A 129 -4.99 -6.89 -3.76
C LEU A 129 -4.46 -6.71 -5.18
N ILE A 130 -4.20 -5.47 -5.60
CA ILE A 130 -3.66 -5.15 -6.93
C ILE A 130 -2.26 -5.75 -7.12
N MET A 131 -1.36 -5.55 -6.15
CA MET A 131 -0.01 -6.13 -6.21
C MET A 131 -0.07 -7.66 -6.32
N GLY A 132 -0.88 -8.32 -5.50
CA GLY A 132 -1.05 -9.76 -5.52
C GLY A 132 -1.59 -10.26 -6.87
N ALA A 133 -2.61 -9.59 -7.42
CA ALA A 133 -3.18 -9.89 -8.72
C ALA A 133 -2.14 -9.81 -9.85
N LEU A 134 -1.37 -8.71 -9.91
CA LEU A 134 -0.34 -8.50 -10.92
C LEU A 134 0.79 -9.52 -10.79
N LEU A 135 1.31 -9.74 -9.59
CA LEU A 135 2.45 -10.63 -9.38
C LEU A 135 2.11 -12.11 -9.62
N ALA A 136 0.88 -12.55 -9.31
CA ALA A 136 0.44 -13.92 -9.55
C ALA A 136 -0.07 -14.14 -10.97
N GLY A 137 -0.66 -13.13 -11.61
CA GLY A 137 -1.21 -13.24 -12.97
C GLY A 137 -0.17 -13.35 -14.08
N TRP A 138 1.08 -12.98 -13.80
CA TRP A 138 2.22 -13.07 -14.73
C TRP A 138 3.19 -14.21 -14.39
N ARG A 139 2.72 -15.24 -13.66
CA ARG A 139 3.47 -16.45 -13.36
C ARG A 139 3.05 -17.64 -14.21
#